data_AF-A0A813H5T2-F1
#
_entry.id   AF-A0A813H5T2-F1
#
_cell.length_a   1.000
_cell.length_b   1.000
_cell.length_c   1.000
_cell.angle_alpha   90.00
_cell.angle_beta   90.00
_cell.angle_gamma   90.00
#
_symmetry.space_group_name_H-M   'P 1'
#
loop_
_entity.id
_entity.type
_entity.pdbx_description
1 polymer ?
#
loop_
_entity_poly.entity_id
_entity_poly.type
_entity_poly.pdbx_seq_one_letter_code
_entity_poly.pdbx_strand_id
1 'polypeptide(L)'
;AEVLLHSGRLDLEALQKAAVLFRDLGDRASEAAVLLMLASSQILTGDAKDAAKSARNARDMLRSLGSAKSAEVFALQALLSASVLTQDLDEALRSSREIVKACRHVEDQKAEAVALEQLARVHLACDDPGQAVRAAEEAVSVASSTVPADHQAQAAALCTLARVHGCRGKPAAALRAAQQLLALPGRERGSRGEALALLVAAEANPASAAAVVAARDARGVFQQLKDSPPLGEAAALLALANALLVQAQRQPEEALKAAGEAAALFRAAGRRQGEAVALCAVAAAQLLREDGHAAAGAAGDALRLFKESEKAMAAVWGRPTRDAKAGESAGETRARQLLGHSQLASLVPTPARLFFDENSCAHLELNELATQDSLEAAVATLHNMAHIRKNVSAIVMHLEGSPGPANLHSYALCSGNFLVGLRSVGVPLILACWGKIAGPSWSLALACDYRIAANDTMFILPVIAPPECLGDLVGQAVAAELCLGTGTMSAQIMQEMGIFQQCRPGREETQKAASEMAKRIASFPSLACKQTMSLLSVPAVKYTAVGAFKMPD
;
A
#
# COMPACT_ATOMS: atom_id res chain seq x y z
N ALA A 1 -18.90 48.61 0.04
CA ALA A 1 -19.46 47.25 -0.05
C ALA A 1 -19.45 46.70 -1.49
N GLU A 2 -19.70 47.52 -2.52
CA GLU A 2 -19.83 47.04 -3.92
C GLU A 2 -18.54 46.88 -4.76
N VAL A 3 -17.34 47.19 -4.24
CA VAL A 3 -16.11 47.16 -5.06
C VAL A 3 -15.17 45.97 -4.79
N LEU A 4 -15.53 45.03 -3.90
CA LEU A 4 -14.62 43.92 -3.52
C LEU A 4 -15.03 42.52 -3.99
N LEU A 5 -16.05 42.40 -4.85
CA LEU A 5 -16.59 41.10 -5.29
C LEU A 5 -15.83 40.43 -6.46
N HIS A 6 -14.90 41.12 -7.12
CA HIS A 6 -14.33 40.62 -8.38
C HIS A 6 -13.10 39.72 -8.26
N SER A 7 -12.56 39.49 -7.06
CA SER A 7 -11.37 38.62 -6.85
C SER A 7 -11.60 37.42 -5.94
N GLY A 8 -12.81 37.22 -5.40
CA GLY A 8 -13.14 36.08 -4.52
C GLY A 8 -12.34 36.02 -3.21
N ARG A 9 -11.52 37.03 -2.91
CA ARG A 9 -10.78 37.18 -1.65
C ARG A 9 -11.20 38.50 -1.01
N LEU A 10 -12.15 38.41 -0.10
CA LEU A 10 -12.47 39.52 0.78
C LEU A 10 -11.33 39.67 1.78
N ASP A 11 -10.96 40.91 2.07
CA ASP A 11 -9.92 41.19 3.07
C ASP A 11 -10.42 40.71 4.45
N LEU A 12 -9.69 39.74 5.02
CA LEU A 12 -10.01 39.14 6.33
C LEU A 12 -10.03 40.20 7.43
N GLU A 13 -9.13 41.19 7.38
CA GLU A 13 -9.11 42.28 8.36
C GLU A 13 -10.35 43.17 8.22
N ALA A 14 -10.76 43.46 6.99
CA ALA A 14 -11.95 44.26 6.73
C ALA A 14 -13.22 43.55 7.23
N LEU A 15 -13.33 42.23 7.01
CA LEU A 15 -14.43 41.42 7.52
C LEU A 15 -14.43 41.33 9.05
N GLN A 16 -13.28 41.20 9.69
CA GLN A 16 -13.17 41.23 11.16
C GLN A 16 -13.60 42.59 11.72
N LYS A 17 -13.15 43.69 11.13
CA LYS A 17 -13.54 45.06 11.54
C LYS A 17 -15.05 45.29 11.34
N ALA A 18 -15.61 44.81 10.23
CA ALA A 18 -17.05 44.90 9.98
C ALA A 18 -17.88 44.09 10.99
N ALA A 19 -17.44 42.88 11.36
CA ALA A 19 -18.11 42.09 12.39
C ALA A 19 -18.12 42.79 13.75
N VAL A 20 -16.99 43.41 14.14
CA VAL A 20 -16.91 44.22 15.37
C VAL A 20 -17.83 45.43 15.30
N LEU A 21 -17.88 46.14 14.17
CA LEU A 21 -18.75 47.30 14.00
C LEU A 21 -20.23 46.93 14.17
N PHE A 22 -20.71 45.87 13.52
CA PHE A 22 -22.11 45.44 13.65
C PHE A 22 -22.44 44.95 15.06
N ARG A 23 -21.48 44.30 15.74
CA ARG A 23 -21.62 43.93 17.14
C ARG A 23 -21.78 45.16 18.04
N ASP A 24 -20.97 46.19 17.84
CA ASP A 24 -20.99 47.42 18.64
C ASP A 24 -22.26 48.25 18.36
N LEU A 25 -22.81 48.15 17.14
CA LEU A 25 -24.11 48.71 16.76
C LEU A 25 -25.32 47.88 17.26
N GLY A 26 -25.09 46.68 17.78
CA GLY A 26 -26.15 45.76 18.22
C GLY A 26 -26.91 45.06 17.09
N ASP A 27 -26.46 45.19 15.83
CA ASP A 27 -27.07 44.53 14.67
C ASP A 27 -26.54 43.09 14.53
N ARG A 28 -27.18 42.18 15.27
CA ARG A 28 -26.85 40.75 15.30
C ARG A 28 -27.10 40.05 13.96
N ALA A 29 -28.04 40.50 13.14
CA ALA A 29 -28.31 39.87 11.84
C ALA A 29 -27.15 40.14 10.87
N SER A 30 -26.70 41.39 10.79
CA SER A 30 -25.56 41.78 9.97
C SER A 30 -24.24 41.22 10.52
N GLU A 31 -24.07 41.15 11.85
CA GLU A 31 -22.92 40.47 12.49
C GLU A 31 -22.82 39.00 12.04
N ALA A 32 -23.92 38.26 12.09
CA ALA A 32 -23.96 36.86 11.65
C ALA A 32 -23.63 36.72 10.14
N ALA A 33 -24.17 37.59 9.28
CA ALA A 33 -23.90 37.55 7.84
C ALA A 33 -22.41 37.79 7.53
N VAL A 34 -21.78 38.77 8.19
CA VAL A 34 -20.35 39.06 8.03
C VAL A 34 -19.49 37.92 8.56
N LEU A 35 -19.89 37.27 9.66
CA LEU A 35 -19.19 36.09 10.19
C LEU A 35 -19.22 34.90 9.21
N LEU A 36 -20.30 34.71 8.45
CA LEU A 36 -20.36 33.69 7.39
C LEU A 36 -19.44 34.02 6.20
N MET A 37 -19.37 35.30 5.81
CA MET A 37 -18.42 35.75 4.79
C MET A 37 -16.98 35.55 5.26
N LEU A 38 -16.71 35.86 6.54
CA LEU A 38 -15.40 35.64 7.16
C LEU A 38 -15.04 34.15 7.18
N ALA A 39 -15.97 33.28 7.60
CA ALA A 39 -15.77 31.83 7.58
C ALA A 39 -15.47 31.32 6.16
N SER A 40 -16.21 31.79 5.16
CA SER A 40 -16.00 31.42 3.76
C SER A 40 -14.63 31.87 3.25
N SER A 41 -14.22 33.10 3.58
CA SER A 41 -12.89 33.61 3.22
C SER A 41 -11.77 32.84 3.91
N GLN A 42 -11.95 32.49 5.19
CA GLN A 42 -11.03 31.66 5.97
C GLN A 42 -10.90 30.24 5.39
N ILE A 43 -11.99 29.63 4.90
CA ILE A 43 -11.94 28.34 4.18
C ILE A 43 -11.07 28.46 2.92
N LEU A 44 -11.22 29.54 2.16
CA LEU A 44 -10.45 29.78 0.93
C LEU A 44 -8.96 30.07 1.18
N THR A 45 -8.63 30.66 2.33
CA THR A 45 -7.22 30.89 2.76
C THR A 45 -6.61 29.69 3.47
N GLY A 46 -7.42 28.70 3.87
CA GLY A 46 -6.99 27.49 4.57
C GLY A 46 -7.06 27.57 6.10
N ASP A 47 -7.52 28.69 6.65
CA ASP A 47 -7.67 28.95 8.09
C ASP A 47 -8.90 28.24 8.68
N ALA A 48 -8.98 26.92 8.48
CA ALA A 48 -10.18 26.11 8.76
C ALA A 48 -10.63 26.17 10.23
N LYS A 49 -9.72 26.35 11.19
CA LYS A 49 -10.06 26.52 12.61
C LYS A 49 -10.81 27.81 12.88
N ASP A 50 -10.32 28.90 12.33
CA ASP A 50 -10.96 30.20 12.48
C ASP A 50 -12.27 30.21 11.70
N ALA A 51 -12.32 29.57 10.53
CA ALA A 51 -13.57 29.35 9.81
C ALA A 51 -14.61 28.61 10.65
N ALA A 52 -14.23 27.52 11.31
CA ALA A 52 -15.12 26.77 12.19
C ALA A 52 -15.59 27.62 13.39
N LYS A 53 -14.74 28.49 13.92
CA LYS A 53 -15.11 29.42 15.00
C LYS A 53 -16.10 30.49 14.50
N SER A 54 -15.81 31.15 13.39
CA SER A 54 -16.67 32.16 12.76
C SER A 54 -18.03 31.56 12.40
N ALA A 55 -18.05 30.35 11.82
CA ALA A 55 -19.27 29.65 11.45
C ALA A 55 -20.10 29.19 12.67
N ARG A 56 -19.47 28.71 13.76
CA ARG A 56 -20.17 28.41 15.02
C ARG A 56 -20.82 29.66 15.62
N ASN A 57 -20.07 30.75 15.70
CA ASN A 57 -20.58 32.01 16.23
C ASN A 57 -21.77 32.53 15.41
N ALA A 58 -21.66 32.49 14.07
CA ALA A 58 -22.77 32.85 13.19
C ALA A 58 -23.99 31.95 13.40
N ARG A 59 -23.79 30.63 13.52
CA ARG A 59 -24.87 29.66 13.75
C ARG A 59 -25.60 29.93 15.06
N ASP A 60 -24.87 30.11 16.17
CA ASP A 60 -25.44 30.34 17.49
C ASP A 60 -26.24 31.66 17.51
N MET A 61 -25.73 32.67 16.81
CA MET A 61 -26.41 33.95 16.64
C MET A 61 -27.72 33.81 15.85
N LEU A 62 -27.67 33.16 14.69
CA LEU A 62 -28.86 32.91 13.86
C LEU A 62 -29.93 32.12 14.62
N ARG A 63 -29.53 31.15 15.45
CA ARG A 63 -30.44 30.42 16.34
C ARG A 63 -31.06 31.32 17.40
N SER A 64 -30.26 32.17 18.06
CA SER A 64 -30.77 33.10 19.07
C SER A 64 -31.76 34.13 18.52
N LEU A 65 -31.60 34.48 17.24
CA LEU A 65 -32.48 35.40 16.51
C LEU A 65 -33.76 34.74 16.00
N GLY A 66 -33.92 33.42 16.14
CA GLY A 66 -35.02 32.70 15.51
C GLY A 66 -35.03 32.85 13.99
N SER A 67 -33.84 33.01 13.37
CA SER A 67 -33.71 33.21 11.93
C SER A 67 -34.21 32.00 11.14
N ALA A 68 -34.58 32.21 9.87
CA ALA A 68 -35.02 31.14 9.00
C ALA A 68 -33.99 30.00 8.96
N LYS A 69 -34.46 28.74 8.97
CA LYS A 69 -33.60 27.55 8.97
C LYS A 69 -32.63 27.52 7.79
N SER A 70 -32.99 28.16 6.67
CA SER A 70 -32.13 28.37 5.51
C SER A 70 -30.86 29.17 5.83
N ALA A 71 -30.92 30.15 6.73
CA ALA A 71 -29.74 30.90 7.17
C ALA A 71 -28.78 30.02 7.98
N GLU A 72 -29.31 29.12 8.82
CA GLU A 72 -28.49 28.14 9.56
C GLU A 72 -27.77 27.15 8.63
N VAL A 73 -28.35 26.81 7.47
CA VAL A 73 -27.72 25.91 6.49
C VAL A 73 -26.38 26.45 6.00
N PHE A 74 -26.27 27.76 5.73
CA PHE A 74 -24.98 28.36 5.32
C PHE A 74 -23.91 28.24 6.41
N ALA A 75 -24.29 28.45 7.67
CA ALA A 75 -23.37 28.26 8.80
C ALA A 75 -22.93 26.80 8.94
N LEU A 76 -23.86 25.87 8.78
CA LEU A 76 -23.57 24.43 8.80
C LEU A 76 -22.70 23.98 7.63
N GLN A 77 -22.90 24.54 6.43
CA GLN A 77 -22.04 24.29 5.26
C GLN A 77 -20.62 24.76 5.51
N ALA A 78 -20.44 25.97 6.07
CA ALA A 78 -19.12 26.47 6.45
C ALA A 78 -18.47 25.58 7.53
N LEU A 79 -19.23 25.10 8.51
CA LEU A 79 -18.75 24.14 9.51
C LEU A 79 -18.35 22.81 8.89
N LEU A 80 -19.16 22.26 7.97
CA LEU A 80 -18.85 21.04 7.26
C LEU A 80 -17.56 21.19 6.45
N SER A 81 -17.43 22.24 5.65
CA SER A 81 -16.21 22.51 4.87
C SER A 81 -14.98 22.66 5.76
N ALA A 82 -15.10 23.42 6.85
CA ALA A 82 -14.02 23.56 7.83
C ALA A 82 -13.66 22.22 8.48
N SER A 83 -14.65 21.40 8.83
CA SER A 83 -14.45 20.10 9.49
C SER A 83 -13.82 19.06 8.55
N VAL A 84 -14.23 19.05 7.28
CA VAL A 84 -13.59 18.22 6.24
C VAL A 84 -12.14 18.65 6.04
N LEU A 85 -11.86 19.95 6.03
CA LEU A 85 -10.50 20.46 5.95
C LEU A 85 -9.67 20.05 7.18
N THR A 86 -10.22 20.12 8.39
CA THR A 86 -9.50 19.70 9.61
C THR A 86 -9.50 18.19 9.86
N GLN A 87 -10.10 17.39 8.96
CA GLN A 87 -10.39 15.96 9.15
C GLN A 87 -11.10 15.64 10.48
N ASP A 88 -11.90 16.56 10.99
CA ASP A 88 -12.82 16.30 12.11
C ASP A 88 -14.06 15.61 11.55
N LEU A 89 -13.93 14.31 11.32
CA LEU A 89 -14.97 13.50 10.70
C LEU A 89 -16.25 13.45 11.54
N ASP A 90 -16.14 13.55 12.87
CA ASP A 90 -17.31 13.58 13.77
C ASP A 90 -18.10 14.88 13.62
N GLU A 91 -17.44 16.03 13.59
CA GLU A 91 -18.10 17.32 13.34
C GLU A 91 -18.63 17.42 11.90
N ALA A 92 -17.90 16.89 10.92
CA ALA A 92 -18.36 16.81 9.53
C ALA A 92 -19.65 15.95 9.41
N LEU A 93 -19.70 14.81 10.10
CA LEU A 93 -20.86 13.92 10.12
C LEU A 93 -22.05 14.56 10.84
N ARG A 94 -21.81 15.26 11.97
CA ARG A 94 -22.86 16.02 12.68
C ARG A 94 -23.41 17.15 11.83
N SER A 95 -22.54 17.97 11.25
CA SER A 95 -22.91 19.11 10.41
C SER A 95 -23.69 18.66 9.18
N SER A 96 -23.21 17.65 8.44
CA SER A 96 -23.92 17.12 7.26
C SER A 96 -25.31 16.57 7.59
N ARG A 97 -25.48 15.83 8.69
CA ARG A 97 -26.81 15.38 9.15
C ARG A 97 -27.74 16.53 9.52
N GLU A 98 -27.23 17.57 10.17
CA GLU A 98 -28.02 18.76 10.50
C GLU A 98 -28.44 19.53 9.23
N ILE A 99 -27.58 19.61 8.21
CA ILE A 99 -27.93 20.22 6.91
C ILE A 99 -29.08 19.45 6.27
N VAL A 100 -29.00 18.12 6.16
CA VAL A 100 -30.08 17.31 5.58
C VAL A 100 -31.41 17.54 6.31
N LYS A 101 -31.39 17.55 7.65
CA LYS A 101 -32.60 17.83 8.46
C LYS A 101 -33.15 19.24 8.20
N ALA A 102 -32.28 20.24 8.07
CA ALA A 102 -32.68 21.61 7.80
C ALA A 102 -33.31 21.75 6.41
N CYS A 103 -32.69 21.17 5.37
CA CYS A 103 -33.22 21.18 4.01
C CYS A 103 -34.60 20.52 3.92
N ARG A 104 -34.80 19.37 4.60
CA ARG A 104 -36.11 18.70 4.71
C ARG A 104 -37.16 19.56 5.37
N HIS A 105 -36.79 20.29 6.43
CA HIS A 105 -37.74 21.14 7.16
C HIS A 105 -38.21 22.34 6.33
N VAL A 106 -37.34 22.89 5.48
CA VAL A 106 -37.71 23.99 4.56
C VAL A 106 -38.28 23.50 3.23
N GLU A 107 -38.43 22.18 3.07
CA GLU A 107 -38.92 21.52 1.85
C GLU A 107 -38.13 21.88 0.57
N ASP A 108 -36.85 22.23 0.71
CA ASP A 108 -35.96 22.52 -0.41
C ASP A 108 -35.32 21.22 -0.90
N GLN A 109 -36.00 20.54 -1.83
CA GLN A 109 -35.57 19.27 -2.42
C GLN A 109 -34.21 19.38 -3.14
N LYS A 110 -33.89 20.55 -3.74
CA LYS A 110 -32.61 20.75 -4.43
C LYS A 110 -31.47 20.80 -3.43
N ALA A 111 -31.63 21.61 -2.37
CA ALA A 111 -30.67 21.69 -1.29
C ALA A 111 -30.55 20.35 -0.51
N GLU A 112 -31.65 19.60 -0.39
CA GLU A 112 -31.66 18.26 0.21
C GLU A 112 -30.80 17.28 -0.58
N ALA A 113 -30.97 17.20 -1.91
CA ALA A 113 -30.18 16.30 -2.75
C ALA A 113 -28.66 16.58 -2.64
N VAL A 114 -28.27 17.86 -2.64
CA VAL A 114 -26.87 18.28 -2.44
C VAL A 114 -26.39 17.89 -1.04
N ALA A 115 -27.20 18.11 0.00
CA ALA A 115 -26.84 17.77 1.37
C ALA A 115 -26.65 16.25 1.58
N LEU A 116 -27.50 15.43 0.96
CA LEU A 116 -27.39 13.98 0.99
C LEU A 116 -26.13 13.47 0.26
N GLU A 117 -25.78 14.08 -0.87
CA GLU A 117 -24.53 13.79 -1.60
C GLU A 117 -23.30 14.09 -0.73
N GLN A 118 -23.29 15.23 -0.04
CA GLN A 118 -22.20 15.57 0.89
C GLN A 118 -22.14 14.60 2.08
N LEU A 119 -23.30 14.21 2.63
CA LEU A 119 -23.37 13.20 3.69
C LEU A 119 -22.80 11.85 3.22
N ALA A 120 -23.09 11.44 1.99
CA ALA A 120 -22.52 10.22 1.40
C ALA A 120 -20.98 10.30 1.31
N ARG A 121 -20.44 11.47 0.92
CA ARG A 121 -18.99 11.71 0.88
C ARG A 121 -18.34 11.67 2.26
N VAL A 122 -18.99 12.24 3.27
CA VAL A 122 -18.50 12.17 4.65
C VAL A 122 -18.52 10.73 5.15
N HIS A 123 -19.58 9.97 4.88
CA HIS A 123 -19.63 8.54 5.22
C HIS A 123 -18.51 7.72 4.55
N LEU A 124 -18.16 8.02 3.29
CA LEU A 124 -16.98 7.42 2.66
C LEU A 124 -15.67 7.78 3.39
N ALA A 125 -15.52 9.02 3.82
CA ALA A 125 -14.34 9.45 4.57
C ALA A 125 -14.25 8.79 5.96
N CYS A 126 -15.39 8.45 6.57
CA CYS A 126 -15.48 7.68 7.81
C CYS A 126 -15.34 6.16 7.64
N ASP A 127 -15.02 5.67 6.44
CA ASP A 127 -14.98 4.24 6.10
C ASP A 127 -16.29 3.48 6.38
N ASP A 128 -17.43 4.16 6.19
CA ASP A 128 -18.78 3.58 6.28
C ASP A 128 -19.44 3.57 4.89
N PRO A 129 -19.00 2.68 3.98
CA PRO A 129 -19.54 2.63 2.63
C PRO A 129 -20.99 2.13 2.60
N GLY A 130 -21.48 1.50 3.68
CA GLY A 130 -22.87 1.05 3.79
C GLY A 130 -23.83 2.23 3.88
N GLN A 131 -23.58 3.16 4.80
CA GLN A 131 -24.36 4.38 4.93
C GLN A 131 -24.12 5.34 3.77
N ALA A 132 -22.90 5.37 3.20
CA ALA A 132 -22.61 6.17 2.02
C ALA A 132 -23.47 5.78 0.80
N VAL A 133 -23.70 4.48 0.56
CA VAL A 133 -24.58 4.04 -0.53
C VAL A 133 -26.00 4.56 -0.30
N ARG A 134 -26.55 4.40 0.91
CA ARG A 134 -27.92 4.82 1.21
C ARG A 134 -28.12 6.32 0.98
N ALA A 135 -27.19 7.13 1.48
CA ALA A 135 -27.24 8.59 1.31
C ALA A 135 -27.10 8.99 -0.17
N ALA A 136 -26.23 8.32 -0.94
CA ALA A 136 -26.08 8.59 -2.38
C ALA A 136 -27.30 8.15 -3.21
N GLU A 137 -27.88 6.99 -2.93
CA GLU A 137 -29.12 6.51 -3.57
C GLU A 137 -30.29 7.45 -3.27
N GLU A 138 -30.42 7.91 -2.02
CA GLU A 138 -31.42 8.89 -1.62
C GLU A 138 -31.20 10.24 -2.34
N ALA A 139 -29.95 10.72 -2.44
CA ALA A 139 -29.61 11.93 -3.19
C ALA A 139 -30.02 11.82 -4.68
N VAL A 140 -29.76 10.68 -5.33
CA VAL A 140 -30.19 10.42 -6.71
C VAL A 140 -31.72 10.44 -6.81
N SER A 141 -32.41 9.81 -5.86
CA SER A 141 -33.87 9.76 -5.85
C SER A 141 -34.51 11.14 -5.69
N VAL A 142 -34.02 11.97 -4.75
CA VAL A 142 -34.53 13.33 -4.53
C VAL A 142 -34.22 14.22 -5.73
N ALA A 143 -33.00 14.17 -6.27
CA ALA A 143 -32.65 14.96 -7.46
C ALA A 143 -33.53 14.58 -8.67
N SER A 144 -33.89 13.31 -8.81
CA SER A 144 -34.73 12.81 -9.90
C SER A 144 -36.21 13.19 -9.76
N SER A 145 -36.70 13.43 -8.53
CA SER A 145 -38.10 13.78 -8.27
C SER A 145 -38.38 15.28 -8.28
N THR A 146 -37.35 16.13 -8.33
CA THR A 146 -37.51 17.58 -8.49
C THR A 146 -38.16 17.97 -9.82
N VAL A 147 -38.95 19.05 -9.86
CA VAL A 147 -39.63 19.54 -11.06
C VAL A 147 -39.30 21.02 -11.32
N PRO A 148 -38.55 21.37 -12.38
CA PRO A 148 -37.84 20.46 -13.29
C PRO A 148 -36.69 19.72 -12.59
N ALA A 149 -36.32 18.56 -13.12
CA ALA A 149 -35.27 17.71 -12.56
C ALA A 149 -33.91 18.43 -12.48
N ASP A 150 -33.25 18.34 -11.33
CA ASP A 150 -31.93 18.89 -11.12
C ASP A 150 -30.85 17.92 -11.60
N HIS A 151 -30.56 17.97 -12.91
CA HIS A 151 -29.54 17.12 -13.53
C HIS A 151 -28.12 17.36 -13.00
N GLN A 152 -27.83 18.52 -12.41
CA GLN A 152 -26.53 18.81 -11.82
C GLN A 152 -26.38 18.09 -10.47
N ALA A 153 -27.38 18.18 -9.61
CA ALA A 153 -27.43 17.44 -8.34
C ALA A 153 -27.45 15.93 -8.60
N GLN A 154 -28.24 15.47 -9.57
CA GLN A 154 -28.32 14.07 -9.97
C GLN A 154 -26.96 13.53 -10.45
N ALA A 155 -26.24 14.32 -11.25
CA ALA A 155 -24.91 13.93 -11.71
C ALA A 155 -23.89 13.81 -10.58
N ALA A 156 -23.86 14.78 -9.66
CA ALA A 156 -22.98 14.73 -8.49
C ALA A 156 -23.26 13.49 -7.63
N ALA A 157 -24.55 13.21 -7.39
CA ALA A 157 -24.98 12.03 -6.64
C ALA A 157 -24.59 10.71 -7.33
N LEU A 158 -24.75 10.61 -8.66
CA LEU A 158 -24.34 9.42 -9.43
C LEU A 158 -22.82 9.22 -9.45
N CYS A 159 -22.02 10.29 -9.55
CA CYS A 159 -20.57 10.21 -9.40
C CYS A 159 -20.18 9.63 -8.04
N THR A 160 -20.78 10.15 -6.97
CA THR A 160 -20.51 9.66 -5.62
C THR A 160 -20.99 8.21 -5.46
N LEU A 161 -22.17 7.85 -5.96
CA LEU A 161 -22.68 6.48 -5.93
C LEU A 161 -21.75 5.48 -6.66
N ALA A 162 -21.25 5.85 -7.85
CA ALA A 162 -20.29 5.04 -8.59
C ALA A 162 -19.01 4.80 -7.77
N ARG A 163 -18.46 5.86 -7.17
CA ARG A 163 -17.28 5.76 -6.30
C ARG A 163 -17.53 4.88 -5.08
N VAL A 164 -18.67 5.02 -4.39
CA VAL A 164 -19.01 4.19 -3.24
C VAL A 164 -19.06 2.71 -3.64
N HIS A 165 -19.71 2.39 -4.76
CA HIS A 165 -19.75 1.02 -5.26
C HIS A 165 -18.36 0.49 -5.65
N GLY A 166 -17.48 1.34 -6.19
CA GLY A 166 -16.08 1.03 -6.43
C GLY A 166 -15.34 0.63 -5.15
N CYS A 167 -15.44 1.43 -4.08
CA CYS A 167 -14.85 1.13 -2.77
C CYS A 167 -15.39 -0.17 -2.15
N ARG A 168 -16.62 -0.57 -2.49
CA ARG A 168 -17.23 -1.83 -2.03
C ARG A 168 -16.88 -3.04 -2.90
N GLY A 169 -16.05 -2.88 -3.92
CA GLY A 169 -15.73 -3.96 -4.86
C GLY A 169 -16.95 -4.41 -5.69
N LYS A 170 -17.89 -3.51 -5.99
CA LYS A 170 -19.09 -3.78 -6.80
C LYS A 170 -19.02 -3.09 -8.16
N PRO A 171 -18.11 -3.51 -9.07
CA PRO A 171 -17.87 -2.81 -10.34
C PRO A 171 -19.10 -2.74 -11.24
N ALA A 172 -19.95 -3.77 -11.24
CA ALA A 172 -21.19 -3.76 -12.03
C ALA A 172 -22.22 -2.72 -11.53
N ALA A 173 -22.25 -2.42 -10.23
CA ALA A 173 -23.11 -1.37 -9.69
C ALA A 173 -22.51 0.02 -9.98
N ALA A 174 -21.19 0.16 -9.84
CA ALA A 174 -20.48 1.39 -10.17
C ALA A 174 -20.64 1.78 -11.65
N LEU A 175 -20.52 0.80 -12.55
CA LEU A 175 -20.69 1.02 -13.99
C LEU A 175 -22.13 1.42 -14.35
N ARG A 176 -23.14 0.85 -13.69
CA ARG A 176 -24.54 1.25 -13.89
C ARG A 176 -24.76 2.72 -13.50
N ALA A 177 -24.19 3.17 -12.39
CA ALA A 177 -24.26 4.59 -11.99
C ALA A 177 -23.54 5.50 -13.00
N ALA A 178 -22.38 5.07 -13.53
CA ALA A 178 -21.66 5.81 -14.58
C ALA A 178 -22.46 5.88 -15.91
N GLN A 179 -23.16 4.80 -16.28
CA GLN A 179 -24.03 4.78 -17.47
C GLN A 179 -25.25 5.69 -17.31
N GLN A 180 -25.87 5.70 -16.13
CA GLN A 180 -26.95 6.65 -15.80
C GLN A 180 -26.45 8.09 -15.88
N LEU A 181 -25.23 8.36 -15.40
CA LEU A 181 -24.60 9.68 -15.47
C LEU A 181 -24.36 10.13 -16.92
N LEU A 182 -23.90 9.24 -17.79
CA LEU A 182 -23.72 9.49 -19.23
C LEU A 182 -25.04 9.81 -19.94
N ALA A 183 -26.15 9.21 -19.48
CA ALA A 183 -27.48 9.42 -20.08
C ALA A 183 -28.14 10.75 -19.67
N LEU A 184 -27.57 11.52 -18.73
CA LEU A 184 -28.14 12.80 -18.31
C LEU A 184 -27.94 13.90 -19.39
N PRO A 185 -28.86 14.87 -19.50
CA PRO A 185 -28.68 16.03 -20.39
C PRO A 185 -27.38 16.79 -20.11
N GLY A 186 -26.74 17.33 -21.14
CA GLY A 186 -25.45 18.05 -21.01
C GLY A 186 -24.21 17.15 -20.93
N ARG A 187 -24.34 15.87 -21.31
CA ARG A 187 -23.24 14.91 -21.53
C ARG A 187 -23.15 14.48 -23.00
N GLU A 188 -23.44 15.42 -23.90
CA GLU A 188 -23.28 15.22 -25.34
C GLU A 188 -21.82 15.05 -25.71
N ARG A 189 -21.58 14.48 -26.89
CA ARG A 189 -20.23 14.18 -27.38
C ARG A 189 -19.37 15.45 -27.47
N GLY A 190 -18.18 15.42 -26.86
CA GLY A 190 -17.24 16.53 -26.74
C GLY A 190 -17.49 17.47 -25.55
N SER A 191 -18.51 17.23 -24.73
CA SER A 191 -18.81 18.08 -23.57
C SER A 191 -17.95 17.74 -22.35
N ARG A 192 -17.75 18.73 -21.46
CA ARG A 192 -17.08 18.48 -20.16
C ARG A 192 -17.84 17.45 -19.31
N GLY A 193 -19.17 17.42 -19.43
CA GLY A 193 -20.02 16.45 -18.75
C GLY A 193 -19.76 15.00 -19.20
N GLU A 194 -19.62 14.78 -20.51
CA GLU A 194 -19.24 13.48 -21.07
C GLU A 194 -17.87 13.03 -20.55
N ALA A 195 -16.86 13.91 -20.62
CA ALA A 195 -15.50 13.59 -20.18
C ALA A 195 -15.45 13.15 -18.71
N LEU A 196 -16.16 13.85 -17.82
CA LEU A 196 -16.27 13.50 -16.41
C LEU A 196 -16.98 12.15 -16.20
N ALA A 197 -18.01 11.87 -17.00
CA ALA A 197 -18.76 10.63 -16.89
C ALA A 197 -17.97 9.41 -17.42
N LEU A 198 -17.22 9.59 -18.51
CA LEU A 198 -16.27 8.61 -19.03
C LEU A 198 -15.15 8.31 -18.04
N LEU A 199 -14.64 9.32 -17.34
CA LEU A 199 -13.66 9.14 -16.28
C LEU A 199 -14.20 8.27 -15.14
N VAL A 200 -15.43 8.56 -14.68
CA VAL A 200 -16.11 7.74 -13.65
C VAL A 200 -16.32 6.31 -14.13
N ALA A 201 -16.68 6.11 -15.40
CA ALA A 201 -16.84 4.79 -15.99
C ALA A 201 -15.51 4.00 -16.03
N ALA A 202 -14.39 4.67 -16.34
CA ALA A 202 -13.06 4.06 -16.31
C ALA A 202 -12.65 3.62 -14.90
N GLU A 203 -12.90 4.46 -13.90
CA GLU A 203 -12.59 4.17 -12.49
C GLU A 203 -13.53 3.12 -11.86
N ALA A 204 -14.77 3.01 -12.36
CA ALA A 204 -15.76 2.07 -11.85
C ALA A 204 -15.37 0.60 -12.05
N ASN A 205 -14.67 0.29 -13.13
CA ASN A 205 -14.22 -1.08 -13.43
C ASN A 205 -12.89 -1.08 -14.20
N PRO A 206 -11.76 -0.79 -13.54
CA PRO A 206 -10.47 -0.61 -14.19
C PRO A 206 -9.94 -1.90 -14.85
N ALA A 207 -10.40 -3.08 -14.39
CA ALA A 207 -10.05 -4.38 -14.98
C ALA A 207 -10.73 -4.66 -16.33
N SER A 208 -11.70 -3.83 -16.74
CA SER A 208 -12.38 -4.01 -18.03
C SER A 208 -11.61 -3.35 -19.18
N ALA A 209 -11.61 -3.97 -20.36
CA ALA A 209 -11.06 -3.34 -21.57
C ALA A 209 -11.76 -2.02 -21.92
N ALA A 210 -13.05 -1.89 -21.57
CA ALA A 210 -13.82 -0.67 -21.73
C ALA A 210 -13.27 0.51 -20.90
N ALA A 211 -12.63 0.25 -19.76
CA ALA A 211 -12.05 1.32 -18.95
C ALA A 211 -10.88 2.02 -19.64
N VAL A 212 -10.04 1.26 -20.37
CA VAL A 212 -8.95 1.82 -21.19
C VAL A 212 -9.50 2.75 -22.27
N VAL A 213 -10.57 2.32 -22.94
CA VAL A 213 -11.24 3.13 -23.98
C VAL A 213 -11.85 4.39 -23.36
N ALA A 214 -12.63 4.25 -22.29
CA ALA A 214 -13.27 5.37 -21.62
C ALA A 214 -12.25 6.41 -21.09
N ALA A 215 -11.12 5.96 -20.54
CA ALA A 215 -10.06 6.86 -20.08
C ALA A 215 -9.37 7.59 -21.25
N ARG A 216 -9.12 6.92 -22.38
CA ARG A 216 -8.58 7.56 -23.59
C ARG A 216 -9.55 8.58 -24.19
N ASP A 217 -10.82 8.24 -24.26
CA ASP A 217 -11.86 9.15 -24.77
C ASP A 217 -12.02 10.37 -23.86
N ALA A 218 -12.08 10.18 -22.53
CA ALA A 218 -12.10 11.27 -21.56
C ALA A 218 -10.89 12.21 -21.71
N ARG A 219 -9.68 11.64 -21.84
CA ARG A 219 -8.46 12.41 -22.10
C ARG A 219 -8.59 13.24 -23.38
N GLY A 220 -9.04 12.63 -24.47
CA GLY A 220 -9.21 13.31 -25.76
C GLY A 220 -10.18 14.49 -25.68
N VAL A 221 -11.29 14.34 -24.96
CA VAL A 221 -12.24 15.44 -24.75
C VAL A 221 -11.62 16.54 -23.90
N PHE A 222 -10.92 16.23 -22.79
CA PHE A 222 -10.26 17.26 -21.98
C PHE A 222 -9.18 18.03 -22.76
N GLN A 223 -8.45 17.37 -23.65
CA GLN A 223 -7.49 18.03 -24.55
C GLN A 223 -8.18 18.99 -25.52
N GLN A 224 -9.31 18.59 -26.11
CA GLN A 224 -10.10 19.44 -27.00
C GLN A 224 -10.65 20.67 -26.27
N LEU A 225 -11.07 20.51 -25.01
CA LEU A 225 -11.56 21.59 -24.17
C LEU A 225 -10.47 22.55 -23.69
N LYS A 226 -9.18 22.20 -23.85
CA LYS A 226 -8.02 23.00 -23.41
C LYS A 226 -8.12 23.44 -21.93
N ASP A 227 -8.41 22.47 -21.05
CA ASP A 227 -8.55 22.73 -19.61
C ASP A 227 -7.26 23.35 -19.02
N SER A 228 -7.39 24.41 -18.22
CA SER A 228 -6.25 25.09 -17.61
C SER A 228 -6.53 25.43 -16.14
N PRO A 229 -5.78 24.85 -15.17
CA PRO A 229 -4.78 23.80 -15.36
C PRO A 229 -5.41 22.48 -15.88
N PRO A 230 -4.65 21.62 -16.59
CA PRO A 230 -5.17 20.41 -17.27
C PRO A 230 -5.43 19.25 -16.29
N LEU A 231 -6.26 19.50 -15.26
CA LEU A 231 -6.55 18.52 -14.21
C LEU A 231 -7.42 17.37 -14.71
N GLY A 232 -8.36 17.64 -15.62
CA GLY A 232 -9.15 16.58 -16.26
C GLY A 232 -8.28 15.62 -17.07
N GLU A 233 -7.33 16.15 -17.84
CA GLU A 233 -6.37 15.34 -18.61
C GLU A 233 -5.48 14.49 -17.69
N ALA A 234 -4.95 15.09 -16.62
CA ALA A 234 -4.13 14.37 -15.64
C ALA A 234 -4.89 13.23 -14.96
N ALA A 235 -6.17 13.45 -14.60
CA ALA A 235 -7.01 12.43 -14.00
C ALA A 235 -7.34 11.30 -15.00
N ALA A 236 -7.62 11.62 -16.26
CA ALA A 236 -7.86 10.62 -17.31
C ALA A 236 -6.62 9.77 -17.60
N LEU A 237 -5.43 10.38 -17.61
CA LEU A 237 -4.16 9.66 -17.73
C LEU A 237 -3.89 8.73 -16.55
N LEU A 238 -4.21 9.16 -15.33
CA LEU A 238 -4.09 8.31 -14.15
C LEU A 238 -5.06 7.13 -14.19
N ALA A 239 -6.32 7.36 -14.58
CA ALA A 239 -7.31 6.30 -14.76
C ALA A 239 -6.87 5.31 -15.85
N LEU A 240 -6.31 5.81 -16.97
CA LEU A 240 -5.73 4.98 -18.03
C LEU A 240 -4.59 4.11 -17.51
N ALA A 241 -3.64 4.70 -16.79
CA ALA A 241 -2.52 3.96 -16.20
C ALA A 241 -3.01 2.85 -15.27
N ASN A 242 -3.93 3.18 -14.36
CA ASN A 242 -4.51 2.20 -13.43
C ASN A 242 -5.22 1.06 -14.16
N ALA A 243 -6.00 1.37 -15.20
CA ALA A 243 -6.68 0.36 -16.02
C ALA A 243 -5.67 -0.58 -16.70
N LEU A 244 -4.61 -0.04 -17.31
CA LEU A 244 -3.56 -0.81 -17.99
C LEU A 244 -2.74 -1.71 -17.03
N LEU A 245 -2.58 -1.29 -15.76
CA LEU A 245 -1.88 -2.08 -14.73
C LEU A 245 -2.66 -3.32 -14.28
N VAL A 246 -3.99 -3.29 -14.36
CA VAL A 246 -4.86 -4.36 -13.86
C VAL A 246 -5.47 -5.23 -14.95
N GLN A 247 -5.27 -4.90 -16.25
CA GLN A 247 -5.69 -5.77 -17.35
C GLN A 247 -5.01 -7.15 -17.27
N ALA A 248 -5.70 -8.17 -17.81
CA ALA A 248 -5.14 -9.52 -17.94
C ALA A 248 -3.89 -9.52 -18.84
N GLN A 249 -3.93 -8.77 -19.95
CA GLN A 249 -2.77 -8.47 -20.78
C GLN A 249 -2.14 -7.18 -20.27
N ARG A 250 -1.31 -7.28 -19.23
CA ARG A 250 -0.63 -6.12 -18.63
C ARG A 250 0.21 -5.41 -19.70
N GLN A 251 0.04 -4.10 -19.83
CA GLN A 251 0.78 -3.25 -20.77
C GLN A 251 1.64 -2.23 -19.99
N PRO A 252 2.74 -2.70 -19.35
CA PRO A 252 3.44 -1.89 -18.36
C PRO A 252 4.15 -0.68 -18.96
N GLU A 253 4.59 -0.72 -20.22
CA GLU A 253 5.21 0.42 -20.91
C GLU A 253 4.21 1.56 -21.15
N GLU A 254 3.00 1.24 -21.62
CA GLU A 254 1.96 2.24 -21.83
C GLU A 254 1.44 2.79 -20.50
N ALA A 255 1.28 1.94 -19.50
CA ALA A 255 0.91 2.35 -18.15
C ALA A 255 1.95 3.32 -17.54
N LEU A 256 3.24 3.01 -17.70
CA LEU A 256 4.34 3.85 -17.23
C LEU A 256 4.31 5.22 -17.90
N LYS A 257 4.11 5.27 -19.22
CA LYS A 257 4.00 6.52 -19.97
C LYS A 257 2.82 7.35 -19.49
N ALA A 258 1.64 6.76 -19.38
CA ALA A 258 0.43 7.45 -18.93
C ALA A 258 0.56 7.98 -17.49
N ALA A 259 1.10 7.17 -16.58
CA ALA A 259 1.34 7.57 -15.19
C ALA A 259 2.38 8.69 -15.07
N GLY A 260 3.46 8.63 -15.85
CA GLY A 260 4.49 9.66 -15.90
C GLY A 260 3.96 11.00 -16.42
N GLU A 261 3.16 10.97 -17.50
CA GLU A 261 2.47 12.16 -18.02
C GLU A 261 1.50 12.74 -16.98
N ALA A 262 0.69 11.90 -16.31
CA ALA A 262 -0.20 12.35 -15.23
C ALA A 262 0.57 13.04 -14.08
N ALA A 263 1.66 12.43 -13.62
CA ALA A 263 2.50 12.99 -12.55
C ALA A 263 3.06 14.37 -12.94
N ALA A 264 3.53 14.53 -14.18
CA ALA A 264 4.04 15.80 -14.68
C ALA A 264 2.95 16.89 -14.73
N LEU A 265 1.74 16.56 -15.18
CA LEU A 265 0.62 17.50 -15.22
C LEU A 265 0.18 17.92 -13.81
N PHE A 266 0.08 16.97 -12.87
CA PHE A 266 -0.24 17.31 -11.48
C PHE A 266 0.83 18.17 -10.82
N ARG A 267 2.12 17.89 -11.09
CA ARG A 267 3.24 18.73 -10.63
C ARG A 267 3.13 20.16 -11.16
N ALA A 268 2.92 20.31 -12.47
CA ALA A 268 2.77 21.62 -13.11
C ALA A 268 1.56 22.41 -12.56
N ALA A 269 0.49 21.70 -12.19
CA ALA A 269 -0.70 22.29 -11.55
C ALA A 269 -0.56 22.50 -10.03
N GLY A 270 0.58 22.17 -9.42
CA GLY A 270 0.81 22.28 -7.97
C GLY A 270 -0.03 21.31 -7.12
N ARG A 271 -0.54 20.23 -7.71
CA ARG A 271 -1.39 19.22 -7.04
C ARG A 271 -0.54 18.07 -6.51
N ARG A 272 0.11 18.28 -5.35
CA ARG A 272 0.99 17.29 -4.70
C ARG A 272 0.36 15.92 -4.48
N GLN A 273 -0.90 15.86 -4.03
CA GLN A 273 -1.59 14.59 -3.82
C GLN A 273 -1.81 13.83 -5.13
N GLY A 274 -2.22 14.52 -6.20
CA GLY A 274 -2.39 13.91 -7.52
C GLY A 274 -1.07 13.40 -8.08
N GLU A 275 0.01 14.18 -7.91
CA GLU A 275 1.37 13.75 -8.29
C GLU A 275 1.80 12.49 -7.54
N ALA A 276 1.59 12.45 -6.21
CA ALA A 276 1.94 11.29 -5.40
C ALA A 276 1.17 10.02 -5.82
N VAL A 277 -0.13 10.14 -6.10
CA VAL A 277 -0.93 9.00 -6.59
C VAL A 277 -0.44 8.53 -7.96
N ALA A 278 -0.11 9.46 -8.87
CA ALA A 278 0.45 9.10 -10.17
C ALA A 278 1.83 8.43 -10.06
N LEU A 279 2.68 8.87 -9.12
CA LEU A 279 3.97 8.22 -8.84
C LEU A 279 3.81 6.81 -8.25
N CYS A 280 2.76 6.53 -7.49
CA CYS A 280 2.42 5.15 -7.11
C CYS A 280 2.10 4.27 -8.34
N ALA A 281 1.42 4.83 -9.34
CA ALA A 281 1.16 4.12 -10.60
C ALA A 281 2.45 3.92 -11.43
N VAL A 282 3.36 4.91 -11.45
CA VAL A 282 4.71 4.78 -12.04
C VAL A 282 5.48 3.63 -11.36
N ALA A 283 5.52 3.60 -10.03
CA ALA A 283 6.20 2.55 -9.29
C ALA A 283 5.61 1.17 -9.58
N ALA A 284 4.27 1.06 -9.60
CA ALA A 284 3.59 -0.19 -9.95
C ALA A 284 3.92 -0.64 -11.39
N ALA A 285 3.99 0.28 -12.35
CA ALA A 285 4.37 -0.04 -13.72
C ALA A 285 5.83 -0.51 -13.82
N GLN A 286 6.75 0.09 -13.06
CA GLN A 286 8.16 -0.31 -13.02
C GLN A 286 8.35 -1.68 -12.36
N LEU A 287 7.59 -2.02 -11.32
CA LEU A 287 7.59 -3.36 -10.74
C LEU A 287 7.16 -4.43 -11.75
N LEU A 288 6.17 -4.14 -12.61
CA LEU A 288 5.78 -5.05 -13.69
C LEU A 288 6.83 -5.21 -14.79
N ARG A 289 7.76 -4.25 -14.90
CA ARG A 289 8.91 -4.30 -15.80
C ARG A 289 10.14 -4.91 -15.12
N GLU A 290 10.00 -5.37 -13.88
CA GLU A 290 11.10 -5.90 -13.05
C GLU A 290 12.22 -4.87 -12.79
N ASP A 291 11.93 -3.57 -12.91
CA ASP A 291 12.87 -2.49 -12.58
C ASP A 291 12.63 -2.01 -11.14
N GLY A 292 13.16 -2.77 -10.18
CA GLY A 292 13.03 -2.49 -8.75
C GLY A 292 13.65 -1.16 -8.32
N HIS A 293 14.76 -0.76 -8.94
CA HIS A 293 15.45 0.48 -8.59
C HIS A 293 14.60 1.70 -8.97
N ALA A 294 14.09 1.74 -10.21
CA ALA A 294 13.22 2.83 -10.64
C ALA A 294 11.93 2.84 -9.81
N ALA A 295 11.34 1.67 -9.55
CA ALA A 295 10.15 1.53 -8.71
C ALA A 295 10.36 2.08 -7.29
N ALA A 296 11.53 1.83 -6.70
CA ALA A 296 11.89 2.35 -5.38
C ALA A 296 11.99 3.88 -5.38
N GLY A 297 12.59 4.46 -6.44
CA GLY A 297 12.65 5.91 -6.62
C GLY A 297 11.24 6.53 -6.68
N ALA A 298 10.38 6.02 -7.55
CA ALA A 298 9.01 6.53 -7.71
C ALA A 298 8.15 6.35 -6.44
N ALA A 299 8.24 5.18 -5.77
CA ALA A 299 7.52 4.93 -4.53
C ALA A 299 8.03 5.80 -3.37
N GLY A 300 9.34 6.03 -3.30
CA GLY A 300 9.96 6.92 -2.33
C GLY A 300 9.52 8.39 -2.51
N ASP A 301 9.49 8.86 -3.76
CA ASP A 301 8.99 10.19 -4.10
C ASP A 301 7.50 10.35 -3.76
N ALA A 302 6.68 9.34 -4.09
CA ALA A 302 5.26 9.33 -3.72
C ALA A 302 5.07 9.43 -2.19
N LEU A 303 5.81 8.62 -1.43
CA LEU A 303 5.74 8.61 0.03
C LEU A 303 6.16 9.96 0.63
N ARG A 304 7.20 10.59 0.08
CA ARG A 304 7.63 11.94 0.48
C ARG A 304 6.53 12.97 0.23
N LEU A 305 5.91 12.95 -0.95
CA LEU A 305 4.85 13.91 -1.29
C LEU A 305 3.59 13.74 -0.44
N PHE A 306 3.19 12.51 -0.09
CA PHE A 306 2.09 12.28 0.85
C PHE A 306 2.41 12.86 2.23
N LYS A 307 3.60 12.59 2.76
CA LYS A 307 4.06 13.16 4.05
C LYS A 307 4.15 14.68 4.03
N GLU A 308 4.64 15.26 2.94
CA GLU A 308 4.68 16.72 2.78
C GLU A 308 3.28 17.32 2.68
N SER A 309 2.36 16.63 2.00
CA SER A 309 0.95 17.05 1.97
C SER A 309 0.33 17.01 3.37
N GLU A 310 0.56 15.95 4.14
CA GLU A 310 0.05 15.83 5.51
C GLU A 310 0.69 16.86 6.45
N LYS A 311 2.00 17.10 6.33
CA LYS A 311 2.71 18.13 7.10
C LYS A 311 2.27 19.54 6.75
N ALA A 312 2.12 19.85 5.46
CA ALA A 312 1.62 21.15 5.01
C ALA A 312 0.21 21.38 5.56
N MET A 313 -0.61 20.33 5.55
CA MET A 313 -1.92 20.34 6.19
C MET A 313 -1.80 20.57 7.72
N ALA A 314 -1.00 19.78 8.44
CA ALA A 314 -0.81 19.92 9.89
C ALA A 314 -0.23 21.29 10.32
N ALA A 315 0.66 21.88 9.51
CA ALA A 315 1.27 23.20 9.75
C ALA A 315 0.24 24.34 9.64
N VAL A 316 -0.72 24.22 8.71
CA VAL A 316 -1.87 25.13 8.64
C VAL A 316 -2.81 24.94 9.84
N TRP A 317 -2.80 23.75 10.47
CA TRP A 317 -3.79 23.37 11.47
C TRP A 317 -3.33 23.47 12.93
N GLY A 318 -2.08 23.80 13.27
CA GLY A 318 -1.65 24.19 14.62
C GLY A 318 -2.03 23.25 15.79
N ARG A 319 -2.24 21.96 15.54
CA ARG A 319 -2.30 20.89 16.56
C ARG A 319 -1.69 19.63 15.95
N PRO A 320 -0.89 18.85 16.69
CA PRO A 320 -0.75 17.44 16.36
C PRO A 320 -2.18 16.87 16.42
N THR A 321 -2.61 16.21 15.35
CA THR A 321 -3.83 15.40 15.35
C THR A 321 -3.86 14.61 16.65
N ARG A 322 -4.94 14.80 17.42
CA ARG A 322 -5.06 14.20 18.75
C ARG A 322 -5.02 12.68 18.54
N ASP A 323 -4.10 12.05 19.25
CA ASP A 323 -3.63 10.67 19.15
C ASP A 323 -2.69 10.39 17.97
N ALA A 324 -1.45 10.06 18.34
CA ALA A 324 -0.46 9.32 17.56
C ALA A 324 -0.91 7.88 17.20
N LYS A 325 -2.22 7.70 16.96
CA LYS A 325 -2.91 6.53 16.42
C LYS A 325 -3.76 6.88 15.18
N ALA A 326 -3.68 8.11 14.64
CA ALA A 326 -4.15 8.36 13.28
C ALA A 326 -3.26 7.55 12.33
N GLY A 327 -3.79 6.43 11.84
CA GLY A 327 -3.08 5.53 10.93
C GLY A 327 -2.57 6.26 9.70
N GLU A 328 -1.50 5.73 9.11
CA GLU A 328 -0.95 6.20 7.85
C GLU A 328 -2.07 6.35 6.80
N SER A 329 -2.10 7.45 6.06
CA SER A 329 -3.12 7.59 5.00
C SER A 329 -3.03 6.43 4.01
N ALA A 330 -4.15 6.12 3.36
CA ALA A 330 -4.19 5.04 2.37
C ALA A 330 -3.13 5.22 1.26
N GLY A 331 -2.83 6.47 0.90
CA GLY A 331 -1.76 6.84 -0.03
C GLY A 331 -0.36 6.49 0.51
N GLU A 332 -0.05 6.86 1.76
CA GLU A 332 1.22 6.49 2.40
C GLU A 332 1.38 4.98 2.52
N THR A 333 0.34 4.29 2.97
CA THR A 333 0.32 2.83 3.10
C THR A 333 0.63 2.18 1.75
N ARG A 334 -0.03 2.65 0.68
CA ARG A 334 0.21 2.16 -0.68
C ARG A 334 1.64 2.43 -1.16
N ALA A 335 2.16 3.64 -0.96
CA ALA A 335 3.52 3.99 -1.37
C ALA A 335 4.57 3.14 -0.64
N ARG A 336 4.39 2.92 0.67
CA ARG A 336 5.28 2.06 1.48
C ARG A 336 5.20 0.59 1.07
N GLN A 337 4.01 0.09 0.74
CA GLN A 337 3.84 -1.26 0.20
C GLN A 337 4.62 -1.43 -1.12
N LEU A 338 4.50 -0.46 -2.04
CA LEU A 338 5.24 -0.46 -3.30
C LEU A 338 6.75 -0.37 -3.08
N LEU A 339 7.19 0.45 -2.12
CA LEU A 339 8.60 0.56 -1.75
C LEU A 339 9.14 -0.78 -1.21
N GLY A 340 8.37 -1.47 -0.38
CA GLY A 340 8.72 -2.82 0.10
C GLY A 340 8.87 -3.83 -1.03
N HIS A 341 7.93 -3.85 -1.99
CA HIS A 341 8.05 -4.70 -3.18
C HIS A 341 9.24 -4.34 -4.07
N SER A 342 9.58 -3.05 -4.18
CA SER A 342 10.69 -2.58 -5.02
C SER A 342 12.07 -2.99 -4.50
N GLN A 343 12.25 -3.06 -3.19
CA GLN A 343 13.48 -3.52 -2.56
C GLN A 343 13.75 -5.01 -2.83
N LEU A 344 12.70 -5.81 -3.04
CA LEU A 344 12.83 -7.21 -3.46
C LEU A 344 13.23 -7.34 -4.94
N ALA A 345 12.83 -6.40 -5.79
CA ALA A 345 13.13 -6.40 -7.22
C ALA A 345 14.55 -5.90 -7.57
N SER A 346 15.27 -5.29 -6.61
CA SER A 346 16.70 -4.94 -6.76
C SER A 346 17.67 -6.07 -6.36
N LEU A 347 17.15 -7.21 -5.92
CA LEU A 347 17.97 -8.38 -5.57
C LEU A 347 18.56 -9.00 -6.83
N VAL A 348 19.88 -9.26 -6.81
CA VAL A 348 20.61 -9.88 -7.93
C VAL A 348 21.11 -11.25 -7.50
N PRO A 349 21.07 -12.27 -8.37
CA PRO A 349 21.71 -13.55 -8.10
C PRO A 349 23.18 -13.39 -7.70
N THR A 350 23.60 -14.10 -6.67
CA THR A 350 24.98 -14.07 -6.16
C THR A 350 25.63 -15.44 -6.33
N PRO A 351 26.91 -15.57 -6.68
CA PRO A 351 27.54 -16.87 -6.79
C PRO A 351 27.85 -17.44 -5.39
N ALA A 352 27.57 -18.72 -5.18
CA ALA A 352 28.08 -19.47 -4.03
C ALA A 352 29.61 -19.62 -4.12
N ARG A 353 30.28 -19.58 -2.97
CA ARG A 353 31.75 -19.67 -2.89
C ARG A 353 32.16 -20.88 -2.07
N LEU A 354 33.00 -21.73 -2.66
CA LEU A 354 33.55 -22.91 -2.01
C LEU A 354 35.07 -22.72 -1.82
N PHE A 355 35.55 -22.93 -0.60
CA PHE A 355 36.97 -22.97 -0.29
C PHE A 355 37.27 -24.06 0.74
N PHE A 356 38.56 -24.36 0.94
CA PHE A 356 39.01 -25.44 1.82
C PHE A 356 40.02 -24.88 2.82
N ASP A 357 39.94 -25.35 4.06
CA ASP A 357 40.91 -25.03 5.10
C ASP A 357 42.04 -26.08 5.17
N GLU A 358 43.01 -25.82 6.05
CA GLU A 358 44.17 -26.71 6.26
C GLU A 358 43.78 -28.05 6.94
N ASN A 359 42.58 -28.18 7.48
CA ASN A 359 42.11 -29.35 8.23
C ASN A 359 41.24 -30.30 7.37
N SER A 360 41.26 -30.10 6.06
CA SER A 360 40.38 -30.80 5.12
C SER A 360 38.88 -30.55 5.36
N CYS A 361 38.53 -29.39 5.92
CA CYS A 361 37.16 -28.91 5.99
C CYS A 361 36.85 -28.05 4.76
N ALA A 362 35.71 -28.31 4.15
CA ALA A 362 35.18 -27.47 3.10
C ALA A 362 34.31 -26.37 3.70
N HIS A 363 34.39 -25.16 3.19
CA HIS A 363 33.55 -24.03 3.57
C HIS A 363 32.77 -23.55 2.35
N LEU A 364 31.44 -23.54 2.47
CA LEU A 364 30.53 -23.14 1.41
C LEU A 364 29.73 -21.92 1.87
N GLU A 365 29.98 -20.77 1.25
CA GLU A 365 29.24 -19.53 1.48
C GLU A 365 28.14 -19.38 0.44
N LEU A 366 26.90 -19.16 0.90
CA LEU A 366 25.76 -18.93 0.02
C LEU A 366 24.61 -18.16 0.68
N ASN A 367 23.65 -17.73 -0.13
CA ASN A 367 22.35 -17.19 0.27
C ASN A 367 21.25 -17.75 -0.65
N GLU A 368 20.00 -17.33 -0.46
CA GLU A 368 18.83 -17.77 -1.25
C GLU A 368 18.90 -17.38 -2.73
N LEU A 369 19.78 -16.44 -3.09
CA LEU A 369 19.99 -15.95 -4.45
C LEU A 369 21.18 -16.65 -5.14
N ALA A 370 21.67 -17.76 -4.58
CA ALA A 370 22.80 -18.50 -5.12
C ALA A 370 22.53 -18.99 -6.57
N THR A 371 23.41 -18.64 -7.52
CA THR A 371 23.24 -18.99 -8.94
C THR A 371 23.33 -20.50 -9.16
N GLN A 372 22.57 -21.01 -10.15
CA GLN A 372 22.55 -22.42 -10.55
C GLN A 372 23.96 -22.98 -10.77
N ASP A 373 24.73 -22.33 -11.64
CA ASP A 373 26.07 -22.77 -12.04
C ASP A 373 27.02 -22.85 -10.84
N SER A 374 26.94 -21.89 -9.90
CA SER A 374 27.82 -21.88 -8.73
C SER A 374 27.52 -23.02 -7.76
N LEU A 375 26.23 -23.37 -7.59
CA LEU A 375 25.80 -24.47 -6.74
C LEU A 375 26.18 -25.84 -7.34
N GLU A 376 25.97 -26.02 -8.64
CA GLU A 376 26.36 -27.24 -9.35
C GLU A 376 27.88 -27.43 -9.33
N ALA A 377 28.65 -26.36 -9.59
CA ALA A 377 30.11 -26.39 -9.53
C ALA A 377 30.62 -26.73 -8.12
N ALA A 378 29.99 -26.18 -7.06
CA ALA A 378 30.34 -26.48 -5.69
C ALA A 378 30.14 -27.97 -5.36
N VAL A 379 28.97 -28.53 -5.71
CA VAL A 379 28.67 -29.96 -5.50
C VAL A 379 29.65 -30.85 -6.27
N ALA A 380 29.88 -30.56 -7.56
CA ALA A 380 30.81 -31.33 -8.39
C ALA A 380 32.24 -31.32 -7.80
N THR A 381 32.69 -30.16 -7.32
CA THR A 381 34.02 -30.02 -6.69
C THR A 381 34.11 -30.82 -5.40
N LEU A 382 33.08 -30.78 -4.55
CA LEU A 382 33.02 -31.54 -3.30
C LEU A 382 33.08 -33.06 -3.55
N HIS A 383 32.33 -33.56 -4.53
CA HIS A 383 32.36 -34.97 -4.92
C HIS A 383 33.73 -35.39 -5.45
N ASN A 384 34.32 -34.60 -6.35
CA ASN A 384 35.66 -34.86 -6.88
C ASN A 384 36.72 -34.94 -5.76
N MET A 385 36.65 -34.02 -4.79
CA MET A 385 37.59 -34.02 -3.66
C MET A 385 37.31 -35.16 -2.68
N ALA A 386 36.06 -35.55 -2.47
CA ALA A 386 35.74 -36.73 -1.67
C ALA A 386 36.27 -38.04 -2.29
N HIS A 387 36.45 -38.10 -3.61
CA HIS A 387 36.99 -39.27 -4.32
C HIS A 387 38.53 -39.28 -4.45
N ILE A 388 39.18 -38.12 -4.63
CA ILE A 388 40.64 -38.01 -4.81
C ILE A 388 41.30 -37.78 -3.45
N ARG A 389 41.85 -38.82 -2.80
CA ARG A 389 42.72 -38.95 -1.56
C ARG A 389 42.89 -37.78 -0.54
N LYS A 390 42.66 -36.51 -0.86
CA LYS A 390 42.38 -35.38 0.04
C LYS A 390 40.93 -35.49 0.55
N ASN A 391 40.70 -36.37 1.52
CA ASN A 391 39.38 -36.58 2.11
C ASN A 391 38.82 -35.27 2.68
N VAL A 392 37.70 -34.78 2.15
CA VAL A 392 36.87 -33.80 2.86
C VAL A 392 36.32 -34.48 4.12
N SER A 393 36.60 -33.90 5.28
CA SER A 393 36.20 -34.46 6.58
C SER A 393 34.85 -33.92 7.07
N ALA A 394 34.55 -32.68 6.74
CA ALA A 394 33.30 -31.99 7.09
C ALA A 394 33.07 -30.81 6.14
N ILE A 395 31.82 -30.37 6.02
CA ILE A 395 31.44 -29.17 5.26
C ILE A 395 30.79 -28.16 6.22
N VAL A 396 31.31 -26.93 6.23
CA VAL A 396 30.72 -25.79 6.92
C VAL A 396 29.93 -24.97 5.92
N MET A 397 28.62 -24.90 6.09
CA MET A 397 27.72 -24.03 5.33
C MET A 397 27.59 -22.69 6.05
N HIS A 398 28.01 -21.63 5.39
CA HIS A 398 27.83 -20.25 5.82
C HIS A 398 26.64 -19.66 5.05
N LEU A 399 25.48 -19.58 5.71
CA LEU A 399 24.20 -19.21 5.10
C LEU A 399 23.75 -17.81 5.54
N GLU A 400 23.70 -16.88 4.59
CA GLU A 400 23.08 -15.57 4.80
C GLU A 400 21.62 -15.62 4.36
N GLY A 401 20.71 -15.47 5.32
CA GLY A 401 19.28 -15.39 5.10
C GLY A 401 18.89 -14.05 4.49
N SER A 402 18.43 -14.07 3.24
CA SER A 402 17.97 -12.90 2.49
C SER A 402 16.75 -13.29 1.67
N PRO A 403 15.52 -13.21 2.24
CA PRO A 403 14.31 -13.69 1.60
C PRO A 403 14.09 -12.97 0.27
N GLY A 404 14.27 -13.71 -0.82
CA GLY A 404 14.06 -13.25 -2.18
C GLY A 404 12.70 -13.68 -2.74
N PRO A 405 12.22 -13.05 -3.81
CA PRO A 405 11.06 -13.55 -4.54
C PRO A 405 11.38 -14.90 -5.21
N ALA A 406 10.38 -15.78 -5.28
CA ALA A 406 10.58 -17.18 -5.70
C ALA A 406 11.12 -17.34 -7.15
N ASN A 407 10.94 -16.34 -8.02
CA ASN A 407 11.47 -16.33 -9.38
C ASN A 407 12.99 -16.11 -9.46
N LEU A 408 13.63 -15.62 -8.39
CA LEU A 408 15.09 -15.44 -8.32
C LEU A 408 15.82 -16.66 -7.73
N HIS A 409 15.09 -17.63 -7.18
CA HIS A 409 15.68 -18.85 -6.66
C HIS A 409 16.14 -19.75 -7.82
N SER A 410 17.38 -20.25 -7.73
CA SER A 410 17.89 -21.21 -8.71
C SER A 410 17.09 -22.52 -8.69
N TYR A 411 17.00 -23.18 -9.84
CA TYR A 411 16.31 -24.46 -9.95
C TYR A 411 16.89 -25.51 -8.98
N ALA A 412 18.20 -25.50 -8.75
CA ALA A 412 18.88 -26.41 -7.83
C ALA A 412 18.44 -26.26 -6.37
N LEU A 413 18.17 -25.02 -5.92
CA LEU A 413 17.60 -24.75 -4.59
C LEU A 413 16.12 -25.12 -4.54
N CYS A 414 15.34 -24.71 -5.55
CA CYS A 414 13.91 -24.94 -5.63
C CYS A 414 13.50 -26.42 -5.72
N SER A 415 14.23 -27.20 -6.51
CA SER A 415 14.01 -28.65 -6.67
C SER A 415 14.57 -29.47 -5.51
N GLY A 416 15.44 -28.88 -4.68
CA GLY A 416 16.22 -29.59 -3.67
C GLY A 416 17.34 -30.48 -4.24
N ASN A 417 17.60 -30.44 -5.55
CA ASN A 417 18.70 -31.21 -6.17
C ASN A 417 20.06 -30.84 -5.58
N PHE A 418 20.27 -29.56 -5.27
CA PHE A 418 21.49 -29.10 -4.60
C PHE A 418 21.68 -29.80 -3.24
N LEU A 419 20.62 -29.91 -2.44
CA LEU A 419 20.65 -30.59 -1.13
C LEU A 419 20.97 -32.08 -1.27
N VAL A 420 20.36 -32.74 -2.25
CA VAL A 420 20.63 -34.15 -2.53
C VAL A 420 22.10 -34.36 -2.92
N GLY A 421 22.62 -33.50 -3.80
CA GLY A 421 24.03 -33.50 -4.18
C GLY A 421 24.98 -33.23 -3.01
N LEU A 422 24.62 -32.31 -2.12
CA LEU A 422 25.43 -31.98 -0.94
C LEU A 422 25.44 -33.12 0.09
N ARG A 423 24.28 -33.73 0.38
CA ARG A 423 24.19 -34.87 1.32
C ARG A 423 24.86 -36.13 0.79
N SER A 424 24.87 -36.35 -0.52
CA SER A 424 25.50 -37.54 -1.11
C SER A 424 27.03 -37.55 -1.00
N VAL A 425 27.67 -36.42 -0.65
CA VAL A 425 29.09 -36.39 -0.26
C VAL A 425 29.35 -37.26 0.98
N GLY A 426 28.34 -37.42 1.83
CA GLY A 426 28.35 -38.36 2.96
C GLY A 426 29.21 -37.93 4.14
N VAL A 427 29.46 -36.62 4.31
CA VAL A 427 30.24 -36.04 5.42
C VAL A 427 29.35 -35.16 6.30
N PRO A 428 29.72 -34.94 7.58
CA PRO A 428 28.99 -34.04 8.46
C PRO A 428 28.86 -32.62 7.89
N LEU A 429 27.66 -32.05 7.98
CA LEU A 429 27.31 -30.69 7.59
C LEU A 429 27.11 -29.82 8.84
N ILE A 430 27.85 -28.72 8.93
CA ILE A 430 27.76 -27.74 10.01
C ILE A 430 27.23 -26.42 9.44
N LEU A 431 26.15 -25.89 10.02
CA LEU A 431 25.57 -24.61 9.63
C LEU A 431 26.07 -23.48 10.54
N ALA A 432 26.48 -22.39 9.91
CA ALA A 432 26.57 -21.04 10.47
C ALA A 432 25.58 -20.15 9.70
N CYS A 433 24.56 -19.59 10.37
CA CYS A 433 23.60 -18.71 9.70
C CYS A 433 23.35 -17.38 10.41
N TRP A 434 22.93 -16.38 9.62
CA TRP A 434 22.53 -15.03 10.07
C TRP A 434 21.50 -14.43 9.11
N GLY A 435 20.88 -13.31 9.49
CA GLY A 435 19.88 -12.63 8.66
C GLY A 435 18.48 -13.22 8.81
N LYS A 436 17.69 -13.21 7.72
CA LYS A 436 16.30 -13.69 7.71
C LYS A 436 16.20 -15.04 7.00
N ILE A 437 15.94 -16.10 7.74
CA ILE A 437 15.84 -17.47 7.23
C ILE A 437 14.38 -17.75 6.87
N ALA A 438 14.09 -17.90 5.58
CA ALA A 438 12.76 -18.20 5.06
C ALA A 438 12.85 -19.15 3.85
N GLY A 439 11.70 -19.65 3.38
CA GLY A 439 11.62 -20.38 2.12
C GLY A 439 12.66 -21.52 1.98
N PRO A 440 13.43 -21.60 0.87
CA PRO A 440 14.44 -22.63 0.66
C PRO A 440 15.56 -22.68 1.73
N SER A 441 15.84 -21.57 2.42
CA SER A 441 16.83 -21.55 3.52
C SER A 441 16.45 -22.47 4.67
N TRP A 442 15.17 -22.76 4.87
CA TRP A 442 14.75 -23.76 5.86
C TRP A 442 15.25 -25.16 5.51
N SER A 443 15.12 -25.57 4.26
CA SER A 443 15.59 -26.88 3.81
C SER A 443 17.12 -26.97 3.90
N LEU A 444 17.83 -25.89 3.57
CA LEU A 444 19.28 -25.77 3.78
C LEU A 444 19.67 -25.92 5.25
N ALA A 445 18.98 -25.21 6.13
CA ALA A 445 19.26 -25.26 7.56
C ALA A 445 18.99 -26.67 8.13
N LEU A 446 17.83 -27.26 7.82
CA LEU A 446 17.43 -28.58 8.33
C LEU A 446 18.28 -29.73 7.78
N ALA A 447 18.88 -29.58 6.59
CA ALA A 447 19.80 -30.56 6.03
C ALA A 447 21.16 -30.62 6.75
N CYS A 448 21.50 -29.62 7.57
CA CYS A 448 22.74 -29.58 8.32
C CYS A 448 22.63 -30.36 9.65
N ASP A 449 23.67 -31.09 10.03
CA ASP A 449 23.68 -31.97 11.20
C ASP A 449 23.95 -31.22 12.51
N TYR A 450 24.68 -30.11 12.44
CA TYR A 450 24.97 -29.23 13.57
C TYR A 450 24.69 -27.78 13.21
N ARG A 451 23.84 -27.08 13.97
CA ARG A 451 23.28 -25.79 13.57
C ARG A 451 23.58 -24.69 14.58
N ILE A 452 24.20 -23.62 14.09
CA ILE A 452 24.60 -22.44 14.86
C ILE A 452 24.03 -21.19 14.19
N ALA A 453 23.36 -20.34 14.95
CA ALA A 453 22.77 -19.08 14.47
C ALA A 453 23.38 -17.86 15.18
N ALA A 454 23.45 -16.72 14.50
CA ALA A 454 23.66 -15.43 15.16
C ALA A 454 22.40 -15.02 15.95
N ASN A 455 22.56 -14.31 17.07
CA ASN A 455 21.45 -13.91 17.95
C ASN A 455 20.40 -13.03 17.24
N ASP A 456 20.82 -12.24 16.25
CA ASP A 456 19.97 -11.37 15.43
C ASP A 456 19.29 -12.10 14.26
N THR A 457 19.46 -13.42 14.14
CA THR A 457 18.80 -14.22 13.10
C THR A 457 17.30 -14.31 13.36
N MET A 458 16.52 -14.03 12.32
CA MET A 458 15.06 -14.12 12.33
C MET A 458 14.61 -15.27 11.45
N PHE A 459 13.70 -16.10 11.97
CA PHE A 459 13.20 -17.29 11.29
C PHE A 459 11.74 -17.06 10.91
N ILE A 460 11.45 -17.12 9.60
CA ILE A 460 10.11 -16.91 9.05
C ILE A 460 9.56 -18.27 8.64
N LEU A 461 8.63 -18.81 9.42
CA LEU A 461 8.13 -20.17 9.25
C LEU A 461 7.39 -20.32 7.91
N PRO A 462 7.53 -21.47 7.22
CA PRO A 462 6.68 -21.76 6.08
C PRO A 462 5.29 -22.14 6.61
N VAL A 463 4.32 -21.24 6.46
CA VAL A 463 2.91 -21.52 6.77
C VAL A 463 2.33 -22.62 5.85
N ILE A 464 3.08 -23.07 4.82
CA ILE A 464 2.62 -24.03 3.83
C ILE A 464 3.81 -24.92 3.38
N ALA A 465 3.68 -26.25 3.56
CA ALA A 465 4.58 -27.31 3.06
C ALA A 465 6.02 -27.35 3.66
N PRO A 466 6.19 -27.75 4.94
CA PRO A 466 7.51 -28.06 5.49
C PRO A 466 8.16 -29.27 4.77
N PRO A 467 9.51 -29.41 4.80
CA PRO A 467 10.17 -30.62 4.32
C PRO A 467 9.69 -31.88 5.05
N GLU A 468 9.61 -33.02 4.34
CA GLU A 468 9.14 -34.29 4.92
C GLU A 468 9.98 -34.74 6.11
N CYS A 469 11.27 -34.38 6.13
CA CYS A 469 12.18 -34.70 7.22
C CYS A 469 11.89 -33.96 8.53
N LEU A 470 11.05 -32.91 8.55
CA LEU A 470 10.89 -32.06 9.74
C LEU A 470 10.46 -32.88 10.97
N GLY A 471 9.44 -33.73 10.82
CA GLY A 471 8.99 -34.61 11.90
C GLY A 471 10.03 -35.64 12.35
N ASP A 472 10.85 -36.13 11.41
CA ASP A 472 11.94 -37.08 11.69
C ASP A 472 13.09 -36.40 12.47
N LEU A 473 13.29 -35.09 12.28
CA LEU A 473 14.39 -34.33 12.90
C LEU A 473 14.08 -33.78 14.29
N VAL A 474 12.87 -33.25 14.49
CA VAL A 474 12.52 -32.53 15.74
C VAL A 474 11.36 -33.18 16.51
N GLY A 475 10.79 -34.26 15.98
CA GLY A 475 9.60 -34.89 16.53
C GLY A 475 8.30 -34.17 16.15
N GLN A 476 7.20 -34.91 16.20
CA GLN A 476 5.90 -34.45 15.71
C GLN A 476 5.35 -33.23 16.45
N ALA A 477 5.59 -33.13 17.76
CA ALA A 477 5.09 -32.01 18.58
C ALA A 477 5.78 -30.68 18.20
N VAL A 478 7.12 -30.68 18.12
CA VAL A 478 7.90 -29.50 17.74
C VAL A 478 7.65 -29.13 16.28
N ALA A 479 7.54 -30.13 15.40
CA ALA A 479 7.18 -29.91 14.00
C ALA A 479 5.80 -29.23 13.85
N ALA A 480 4.79 -29.67 14.62
CA ALA A 480 3.47 -29.07 14.61
C ALA A 480 3.48 -27.63 15.15
N GLU A 481 4.20 -27.37 16.24
CA GLU A 481 4.36 -26.02 16.80
C GLU A 481 5.00 -25.06 15.79
N LEU A 482 6.05 -25.50 15.08
CA LEU A 482 6.68 -24.72 14.01
C LEU A 482 5.74 -24.48 12.82
N CYS A 483 4.91 -25.44 12.44
CA CYS A 483 4.03 -25.28 11.27
C CYS A 483 2.76 -24.46 11.58
N LEU A 484 2.28 -24.51 12.83
CA LEU A 484 1.08 -23.80 13.27
C LEU A 484 1.39 -22.42 13.88
N GLY A 485 2.66 -22.16 14.21
CA GLY A 485 3.14 -20.86 14.64
C GLY A 485 2.95 -19.80 13.55
N THR A 486 2.57 -18.60 13.95
CA THR A 486 2.46 -17.45 13.03
C THR A 486 3.53 -16.42 13.35
N GLY A 487 4.09 -15.80 12.32
CA GLY A 487 5.06 -14.70 12.47
C GLY A 487 6.52 -15.14 12.42
N THR A 488 7.38 -14.35 13.05
CA THR A 488 8.83 -14.48 13.02
C THR A 488 9.36 -14.96 14.37
N MET A 489 10.24 -15.96 14.38
CA MET A 489 10.88 -16.48 15.59
C MET A 489 12.34 -16.01 15.70
N SER A 490 12.84 -15.90 16.93
CA SER A 490 14.23 -15.53 17.22
C SER A 490 15.15 -16.75 17.28
N ALA A 491 16.45 -16.52 17.18
CA ALA A 491 17.46 -17.56 17.37
C ALA A 491 17.38 -18.25 18.75
N GLN A 492 17.11 -17.50 19.82
CA GLN A 492 16.92 -18.07 21.17
C GLN A 492 15.77 -19.09 21.21
N ILE A 493 14.61 -18.77 20.63
CA ILE A 493 13.46 -19.70 20.59
C ILE A 493 13.85 -20.97 19.83
N MET A 494 14.56 -20.82 18.70
CA MET A 494 15.04 -21.96 17.92
C MET A 494 16.01 -22.87 18.70
N GLN A 495 16.82 -22.29 19.59
CA GLN A 495 17.69 -23.05 20.48
C GLN A 495 16.90 -23.76 21.59
N GLU A 496 15.93 -23.08 22.20
CA GLU A 496 15.06 -23.65 23.25
C GLU A 496 14.22 -24.83 22.74
N MET A 497 13.73 -24.74 21.49
CA MET A 497 13.03 -25.83 20.81
C MET A 497 13.94 -26.99 20.39
N GLY A 498 15.27 -26.87 20.58
CA GLY A 498 16.25 -27.89 20.22
C GLY A 498 16.54 -28.01 18.71
N ILE A 499 16.03 -27.08 17.91
CA ILE A 499 16.25 -27.06 16.46
C ILE A 499 17.69 -26.63 16.17
N PHE A 500 18.16 -25.60 16.88
CA PHE A 500 19.54 -25.12 16.83
C PHE A 500 20.30 -25.50 18.09
N GLN A 501 21.57 -25.90 17.95
CA GLN A 501 22.38 -26.32 19.11
C GLN A 501 23.05 -25.14 19.81
N GLN A 502 23.31 -24.04 19.10
CA GLN A 502 23.99 -22.87 19.65
C GLN A 502 23.50 -21.57 19.01
N CYS A 503 23.49 -20.51 19.82
CA CYS A 503 23.43 -19.13 19.34
C CYS A 503 24.70 -18.37 19.72
N ARG A 504 25.16 -17.45 18.85
CA ARG A 504 26.35 -16.62 19.07
C ARG A 504 26.03 -15.13 18.87
N PRO A 505 26.80 -14.19 19.49
CA PRO A 505 26.48 -12.76 19.47
C PRO A 505 26.32 -12.15 18.08
N GLY A 506 27.13 -12.55 17.11
CA GLY A 506 27.09 -12.02 15.75
C GLY A 506 27.58 -13.02 14.70
N ARG A 507 27.68 -12.52 13.46
CA ARG A 507 28.12 -13.29 12.28
C ARG A 507 29.51 -13.88 12.48
N GLU A 508 30.50 -13.07 12.86
CA GLU A 508 31.89 -13.52 12.96
C GLU A 508 32.07 -14.64 13.99
N GLU A 509 31.44 -14.51 15.17
CA GLU A 509 31.48 -15.53 16.21
C GLU A 509 30.74 -16.81 15.80
N THR A 510 29.64 -16.67 15.06
CA THR A 510 28.89 -17.80 14.49
C THR A 510 29.76 -18.59 13.51
N GLN A 511 30.42 -17.90 12.57
CA GLN A 511 31.31 -18.52 11.59
C GLN A 511 32.51 -19.21 12.25
N LYS A 512 33.09 -18.55 13.26
CA LYS A 512 34.21 -19.12 14.04
C LYS A 512 33.79 -20.38 14.78
N ALA A 513 32.64 -20.37 15.46
CA ALA A 513 32.14 -21.52 16.20
C ALA A 513 31.85 -22.72 15.28
N ALA A 514 31.29 -22.49 14.09
CA ALA A 514 31.05 -23.55 13.12
C ALA A 514 32.35 -24.15 12.57
N SER A 515 33.34 -23.29 12.31
CA SER A 515 34.68 -23.71 11.86
C SER A 515 35.41 -24.53 12.94
N GLU A 516 35.33 -24.12 14.20
CA GLU A 516 35.88 -24.87 15.33
C GLU A 516 35.20 -26.24 15.50
N MET A 517 33.88 -26.31 15.31
CA MET A 517 33.15 -27.58 15.34
C MET A 517 33.60 -28.51 14.21
N ALA A 518 33.74 -27.99 12.98
CA ALA A 518 34.23 -28.78 11.85
C ALA A 518 35.64 -29.31 12.09
N LYS A 519 36.54 -28.50 12.66
CA LYS A 519 37.90 -28.94 13.04
C LYS A 519 37.88 -30.06 14.08
N ARG A 520 37.00 -29.97 15.08
CA ARG A 520 36.80 -31.06 16.05
C ARG A 520 36.33 -32.33 15.35
N ILE A 521 35.38 -32.23 14.43
CA ILE A 521 34.89 -33.37 13.66
C ILE A 521 36.02 -33.97 12.81
N ALA A 522 36.83 -33.14 12.17
CA ALA A 522 37.95 -33.57 11.33
C ALA A 522 39.08 -34.27 12.12
N SER A 523 39.13 -34.10 13.45
CA SER A 523 40.07 -34.83 14.30
C SER A 523 39.71 -36.31 14.51
N PHE A 524 38.47 -36.72 14.18
CA PHE A 524 38.03 -38.11 14.27
C PHE A 524 38.34 -38.90 12.99
N PRO A 525 38.43 -40.24 13.05
CA PRO A 525 38.61 -41.07 11.86
C PRO A 525 37.48 -40.88 10.85
N SER A 526 37.82 -40.42 9.65
CA SER A 526 36.84 -40.03 8.62
C SER A 526 35.86 -41.14 8.25
N LEU A 527 36.32 -42.40 8.20
CA LEU A 527 35.46 -43.55 7.89
C LEU A 527 34.40 -43.78 8.98
N ALA A 528 34.77 -43.62 10.25
CA ALA A 528 33.84 -43.76 11.37
C ALA A 528 32.77 -42.66 11.31
N CYS A 529 33.17 -41.41 11.08
CA CYS A 529 32.21 -40.31 10.90
C CYS A 529 31.25 -40.57 9.75
N LYS A 530 31.75 -41.01 8.58
CA LYS A 530 30.90 -41.35 7.42
C LYS A 530 29.89 -42.47 7.75
N GLN A 531 30.33 -43.52 8.43
CA GLN A 531 29.45 -44.62 8.86
C GLN A 531 28.40 -44.15 9.86
N THR A 532 28.79 -43.39 10.89
CA THR A 532 27.84 -42.81 11.85
C THR A 532 26.82 -41.93 11.15
N MET A 533 27.25 -41.07 10.23
CA MET A 533 26.33 -40.23 9.47
C MET A 533 25.38 -41.06 8.60
N SER A 534 25.85 -42.14 7.96
CA SER A 534 24.97 -43.01 7.16
C SER A 534 23.85 -43.67 7.96
N LEU A 535 24.03 -43.84 9.27
CA LEU A 535 23.02 -44.40 10.18
C LEU A 535 22.04 -43.36 10.71
N LEU A 536 22.50 -42.12 10.93
CA LEU A 536 21.72 -41.06 11.57
C LEU A 536 21.02 -40.13 10.56
N SER A 537 21.46 -40.12 9.31
CA SER A 537 20.93 -39.23 8.28
C SER A 537 19.56 -39.70 7.79
N VAL A 538 18.61 -38.77 7.73
CA VAL A 538 17.40 -38.96 6.93
C VAL A 538 17.79 -39.10 5.44
N PRO A 539 17.10 -39.92 4.63
CA PRO A 539 17.30 -39.97 3.18
C PRO A 539 17.30 -38.59 2.54
N ALA A 540 18.28 -38.32 1.68
CA ALA A 540 18.54 -36.98 1.13
C ALA A 540 17.30 -36.34 0.46
N VAL A 541 16.45 -37.16 -0.15
CA VAL A 541 15.21 -36.73 -0.82
C VAL A 541 14.19 -36.13 0.16
N LYS A 542 14.16 -36.55 1.43
CA LYS A 542 13.19 -36.04 2.41
C LYS A 542 13.50 -34.61 2.90
N TYR A 543 14.71 -34.10 2.65
CA TYR A 543 15.05 -32.70 2.93
C TYR A 543 14.49 -31.75 1.86
N THR A 544 14.04 -32.28 0.72
CA THR A 544 13.37 -31.47 -0.30
C THR A 544 11.92 -31.23 0.10
N ALA A 545 11.40 -30.05 -0.22
CA ALA A 545 9.98 -29.76 -0.01
C ALA A 545 9.19 -30.42 -1.16
N VAL A 546 8.63 -31.60 -0.91
CA VAL A 546 7.72 -32.28 -1.86
C VAL A 546 6.40 -31.51 -1.88
N GLY A 547 6.33 -30.40 -2.63
CA GLY A 547 5.07 -29.65 -2.77
C GLY A 547 5.14 -28.24 -3.34
N ALA A 548 6.30 -27.58 -3.41
CA ALA A 548 6.35 -26.16 -3.79
C ALA A 548 6.10 -25.85 -5.29
N PHE A 549 6.03 -26.87 -6.16
CA PHE A 549 5.92 -26.66 -7.62
C PHE A 549 4.86 -27.48 -8.37
N LYS A 550 3.92 -28.14 -7.69
CA LYS A 550 2.64 -28.45 -8.34
C LYS A 550 1.74 -27.22 -8.20
N MET A 551 2.01 -26.19 -9.01
CA MET A 551 0.99 -25.22 -9.37
C MET A 551 -0.14 -26.00 -10.06
N PRO A 552 -1.41 -25.89 -9.64
CA PRO A 552 -2.51 -26.26 -10.52
C PRO A 552 -2.46 -25.33 -11.75
N ASP A 553 -2.64 -25.92 -12.93
CA ASP A 553 -2.81 -25.23 -14.22
C ASP A 553 -3.88 -24.11 -14.17
#